data_AF-A0A2V0NV96-F1
#
_entry.id   AF-A0A2V0NV96-F1
#
_cell.length_a   1.000
_cell.length_b   1.000
_cell.length_c   1.000
_cell.angle_alpha   90.00
_cell.angle_beta   90.00
_cell.angle_gamma   90.00
#
_symmetry.space_group_name_H-M   'P 1'
#
loop_
_entity.id
_entity.type
_entity.pdbx_description
1 polymer ?
#
loop_
_entity_poly.entity_id
_entity_poly.type
_entity_poly.pdbx_seq_one_letter_code
_entity_poly.pdbx_strand_id
1 'polypeptide(L)'
;MGAPEQARIRRRSLTVEPDEPADSRAAQSSSAGASAGAARAQAAAVQPAPAGAEAAARWQLGIETMGAIGMVLVQVVNVARFRHRAVRPEDRYYTLLVLAVVTLGAYVPLLHSHFYLRNRTWLLPVLRTLLLAVPSIRRAGVGTSLLLEQPARPGWRGAVSDLVTVSAGDKVLLPATQGLISILPPHTAVPFYITAMLLTWPGRASGYCGTQIMTSPLTRARVVRLASLLDALSDPLVLIADAEADAAAAEFPAAAAAAAAAAAPRSEEELCLAALGWWHLALGLLLPLLISARHHPSALWRPPPRGGGGGGASAGAGTEPRRKRWWARQQPRLQRLLDRADDAVASLLALSPAHPAAKALVLWWVLGCFWGLSGALARPR
;
A
#
# COMPACT_ATOMS: atom_id res chain seq x y z
N MET A 1 36.83 -14.58 52.38
CA MET A 1 36.57 -13.41 53.25
C MET A 1 35.61 -12.49 52.52
N GLY A 2 34.49 -12.12 53.14
CA GLY A 2 33.52 -11.15 52.58
C GLY A 2 32.13 -11.71 52.30
N ALA A 3 31.41 -12.13 53.35
CA ALA A 3 29.94 -12.13 53.35
C ALA A 3 29.44 -10.69 53.58
N PRO A 4 28.33 -10.28 52.95
CA PRO A 4 27.15 -9.84 53.72
C PRO A 4 25.84 -10.16 52.98
N GLU A 5 24.62 -10.06 53.50
CA GLU A 5 24.05 -9.88 54.83
C GLU A 5 22.54 -10.07 54.62
N GLN A 6 21.93 -10.88 55.49
CA GLN A 6 20.56 -11.34 55.36
C GLN A 6 19.57 -10.24 55.74
N ALA A 7 18.70 -9.82 54.83
CA ALA A 7 17.56 -8.97 55.14
C ALA A 7 16.33 -9.80 55.52
N ARG A 8 16.14 -9.89 56.83
CA ARG A 8 15.06 -10.55 57.59
C ARG A 8 13.74 -9.76 57.42
N ILE A 9 12.78 -10.27 56.64
CA ILE A 9 11.42 -9.70 56.57
C ILE A 9 10.52 -10.33 57.64
N ARG A 10 10.15 -9.49 58.60
CA ARG A 10 9.25 -9.72 59.74
C ARG A 10 7.82 -10.04 59.26
N ARG A 11 7.32 -11.24 59.54
CA ARG A 11 5.87 -11.52 59.58
C ARG A 11 5.28 -10.81 60.80
N ARG A 12 4.38 -9.86 60.57
CA ARG A 12 3.54 -9.26 61.61
C ARG A 12 2.11 -9.79 61.39
N SER A 13 1.75 -10.78 62.20
CA SER A 13 0.39 -11.24 62.39
C SER A 13 -0.36 -10.21 63.23
N LEU A 14 -1.34 -9.53 62.62
CA LEU A 14 -2.36 -8.77 63.33
C LEU A 14 -3.68 -9.52 63.15
N THR A 15 -4.04 -10.29 64.17
CA THR A 15 -5.39 -10.73 64.46
C THR A 15 -6.19 -9.51 64.90
N VAL A 16 -7.19 -9.13 64.10
CA VAL A 16 -8.26 -8.20 64.48
C VAL A 16 -9.55 -8.99 64.43
N GLU A 17 -10.10 -9.24 65.62
CA GLU A 17 -11.47 -9.65 65.87
C GLU A 17 -12.40 -8.48 65.56
N PRO A 18 -13.51 -8.69 64.83
CA PRO A 18 -14.65 -7.80 64.89
C PRO A 18 -15.83 -8.50 65.54
N ASP A 19 -16.29 -7.92 66.65
CA ASP A 19 -17.59 -8.15 67.27
C ASP A 19 -18.72 -7.87 66.27
N GLU A 20 -19.65 -8.82 66.17
CA GLU A 20 -20.97 -8.69 65.55
C GLU A 20 -21.81 -7.65 66.30
N PRO A 21 -22.57 -6.83 65.55
CA PRO A 21 -23.97 -6.68 65.90
C PRO A 21 -24.88 -7.18 64.79
N ALA A 22 -25.93 -7.85 65.26
CA ALA A 22 -26.98 -8.49 64.51
C ALA A 22 -27.81 -7.51 63.64
N ASP A 23 -28.55 -8.13 62.72
CA ASP A 23 -29.69 -7.61 61.96
C ASP A 23 -29.41 -6.85 60.65
N SER A 24 -29.11 -7.63 59.60
CA SER A 24 -29.54 -7.33 58.22
C SER A 24 -29.34 -8.54 57.27
N ARG A 25 -29.84 -9.73 57.65
CA ARG A 25 -29.86 -10.92 56.77
C ARG A 25 -31.19 -11.06 56.03
N ALA A 26 -31.37 -10.34 54.92
CA ALA A 26 -32.33 -10.71 53.87
C ALA A 26 -32.21 -9.87 52.57
N ALA A 27 -31.02 -9.72 51.94
CA ALA A 27 -30.95 -9.17 50.56
C ALA A 27 -29.61 -9.33 49.79
N GLN A 28 -28.60 -10.09 50.26
CA GLN A 28 -27.25 -10.03 49.67
C GLN A 28 -26.67 -11.35 49.09
N SER A 29 -27.49 -12.38 48.85
CA SER A 29 -26.98 -13.70 48.40
C SER A 29 -26.96 -13.95 46.89
N SER A 30 -27.25 -12.98 46.02
CA SER A 30 -27.37 -13.22 44.56
C SER A 30 -26.29 -12.57 43.66
N SER A 31 -25.37 -11.75 44.17
CA SER A 31 -24.39 -11.03 43.33
C SER A 31 -23.00 -11.66 43.22
N ALA A 32 -22.66 -12.65 44.05
CA ALA A 32 -21.33 -13.27 44.06
C ALA A 32 -21.10 -14.33 42.95
N GLY A 33 -22.17 -14.82 42.31
CA GLY A 33 -22.07 -15.85 41.27
C GLY A 33 -21.76 -15.33 39.85
N ALA A 34 -22.08 -14.06 39.55
CA ALA A 34 -21.94 -13.50 38.20
C ALA A 34 -20.50 -13.09 37.85
N SER A 35 -19.66 -12.74 38.84
CA SER A 35 -18.28 -12.29 38.61
C SER A 35 -17.32 -13.45 38.31
N ALA A 36 -17.53 -14.63 38.92
CA ALA A 36 -16.70 -15.81 38.68
C ALA A 36 -16.92 -16.42 37.29
N GLY A 37 -18.15 -16.34 36.75
CA GLY A 37 -18.48 -16.80 35.39
C GLY A 37 -17.84 -15.92 34.30
N ALA A 38 -17.85 -14.60 34.49
CA ALA A 38 -17.22 -13.66 33.54
C ALA A 38 -15.69 -13.82 33.48
N ALA A 39 -15.04 -14.09 34.63
CA ALA A 39 -13.60 -14.34 34.69
C ALA A 39 -13.20 -15.64 33.98
N ARG A 40 -14.00 -16.72 34.11
CA ARG A 40 -13.76 -17.99 33.39
C ARG A 40 -14.02 -17.88 31.89
N ALA A 41 -15.03 -17.11 31.47
CA ALA A 41 -15.28 -16.86 30.05
C ALA A 41 -14.18 -16.01 29.39
N GLN A 42 -13.57 -15.08 30.13
CA GLN A 42 -12.40 -14.32 29.65
C GLN A 42 -11.12 -15.17 29.58
N ALA A 43 -10.91 -16.09 30.52
CA ALA A 43 -9.75 -16.98 30.51
C ALA A 43 -9.79 -17.98 29.32
N ALA A 44 -10.98 -18.41 28.91
CA ALA A 44 -11.15 -19.31 27.76
C ALA A 44 -10.97 -18.64 26.38
N ALA A 45 -11.02 -17.30 26.32
CA ALA A 45 -10.90 -16.55 25.06
C ALA A 45 -9.46 -16.17 24.70
N VAL A 46 -8.48 -16.41 25.58
CA VAL A 46 -7.06 -16.24 25.25
C VAL A 46 -6.57 -17.48 24.52
N GLN A 47 -7.07 -17.69 23.31
CA GLN A 47 -6.40 -18.62 22.40
C GLN A 47 -4.99 -18.06 22.14
N PRO A 48 -3.93 -18.86 22.36
CA PRO A 48 -2.58 -18.43 22.00
C PRO A 48 -2.61 -18.05 20.52
N ALA A 49 -2.08 -16.86 20.20
CA ALA A 49 -1.95 -16.45 18.81
C ALA A 49 -1.27 -17.59 18.05
N PRO A 50 -1.80 -18.00 16.88
CA PRO A 50 -1.27 -19.15 16.18
C PRO A 50 0.21 -18.90 15.90
N ALA A 51 1.09 -19.83 16.30
CA ALA A 51 2.54 -19.69 16.17
C ALA A 51 2.99 -19.29 14.74
N GLY A 52 2.17 -19.58 13.72
CA GLY A 52 2.40 -19.16 12.34
C GLY A 52 2.32 -17.65 12.10
N ALA A 53 1.54 -16.88 12.87
CA ALA A 53 1.39 -15.44 12.65
C ALA A 53 2.67 -14.66 12.99
N GLU A 54 3.33 -15.03 14.09
CA GLU A 54 4.59 -14.41 14.51
C GLU A 54 5.74 -14.76 13.55
N ALA A 55 5.80 -16.02 13.10
CA ALA A 55 6.77 -16.45 12.10
C ALA A 55 6.61 -15.70 10.77
N ALA A 56 5.37 -15.53 10.29
CA ALA A 56 5.08 -14.77 9.09
C ALA A 56 5.44 -13.27 9.24
N ALA A 57 5.16 -12.65 10.39
CA ALA A 57 5.54 -11.28 10.68
C ALA A 57 7.06 -11.08 10.68
N ARG A 58 7.81 -12.02 11.26
CA ARG A 58 9.29 -12.00 11.26
C ARG A 58 9.86 -12.19 9.86
N TRP A 59 9.30 -13.11 9.07
CA TRP A 59 9.71 -13.32 7.68
C TRP A 59 9.47 -12.07 6.83
N GLN A 60 8.29 -11.44 6.95
CA GLN A 60 7.98 -10.20 6.27
C GLN A 60 8.92 -9.06 6.66
N LEU A 61 9.22 -8.89 7.96
CA LEU A 61 10.18 -7.90 8.44
C LEU A 61 11.58 -8.13 7.85
N GLY A 62 11.99 -9.39 7.71
CA GLY A 62 13.23 -9.78 7.05
C GLY A 62 13.29 -9.32 5.59
N ILE A 63 12.24 -9.60 4.81
CA ILE A 63 12.13 -9.15 3.40
C ILE A 63 12.20 -7.62 3.30
N GLU A 64 11.46 -6.91 4.15
CA GLU A 64 11.40 -5.45 4.13
C GLU A 64 12.75 -4.82 4.51
N THR A 65 13.44 -5.42 5.49
CA THR A 65 14.76 -4.99 5.92
C THR A 65 15.79 -5.19 4.80
N MET A 66 15.79 -6.36 4.15
CA MET A 66 16.68 -6.64 3.02
C MET A 66 16.41 -5.70 1.84
N GLY A 67 15.14 -5.44 1.53
CA GLY A 67 14.75 -4.48 0.50
C GLY A 67 15.20 -3.05 0.82
N ALA A 68 15.06 -2.61 2.08
CA ALA A 68 15.52 -1.30 2.52
C ALA A 68 17.04 -1.17 2.43
N ILE A 69 17.80 -2.18 2.89
CA ILE A 69 19.26 -2.22 2.78
C ILE A 69 19.69 -2.16 1.32
N GLY A 70 19.08 -2.97 0.44
CA GLY A 70 19.36 -2.96 -0.99
C GLY A 70 19.14 -1.57 -1.61
N MET A 71 18.04 -0.90 -1.24
CA MET A 71 17.78 0.48 -1.69
C MET A 71 18.84 1.46 -1.18
N VAL A 72 19.26 1.39 0.09
CA VAL A 72 20.34 2.23 0.64
C VAL A 72 21.61 2.03 -0.19
N LEU A 73 22.02 0.78 -0.43
CA LEU A 73 23.23 0.46 -1.19
C LEU A 73 23.19 1.02 -2.61
N VAL A 74 22.07 0.86 -3.31
CA VAL A 74 21.88 1.44 -4.66
C VAL A 74 22.01 2.97 -4.61
N GLN A 75 21.44 3.64 -3.61
CA GLN A 75 21.56 5.09 -3.50
C GLN A 75 22.97 5.56 -3.16
N VAL A 76 23.69 4.83 -2.31
CA VAL A 76 25.11 5.11 -2.01
C VAL A 76 25.96 4.99 -3.28
N VAL A 77 25.75 3.95 -4.08
CA VAL A 77 26.44 3.78 -5.38
C VAL A 77 26.11 4.93 -6.33
N ASN A 78 24.84 5.37 -6.38
CA ASN A 78 24.43 6.52 -7.19
C ASN A 78 25.13 7.81 -6.74
N VAL A 79 25.16 8.10 -5.43
CA VAL A 79 25.88 9.26 -4.86
C VAL A 79 27.37 9.20 -5.20
N ALA A 80 28.01 8.05 -5.03
CA ALA A 80 29.43 7.86 -5.35
C ALA A 80 29.71 8.13 -6.83
N ARG A 81 28.84 7.64 -7.73
CA ARG A 81 28.95 7.92 -9.18
C ARG A 81 28.74 9.40 -9.52
N PHE A 82 27.83 10.08 -8.83
CA PHE A 82 27.59 11.51 -9.06
C PHE A 82 28.74 12.40 -8.57
N ARG A 83 29.50 11.96 -7.56
CA ARG A 83 30.66 12.71 -7.06
C ARG A 83 31.69 13.02 -8.15
N HIS A 84 31.81 12.14 -9.15
CA HIS A 84 32.79 12.28 -10.24
C HIS A 84 32.23 12.98 -11.49
N ARG A 85 30.92 13.27 -11.54
CA ARG A 85 30.30 13.92 -12.71
C ARG A 85 30.04 15.41 -12.41
N ALA A 86 30.21 16.26 -13.42
CA ALA A 86 29.81 17.66 -13.38
C ALA A 86 28.27 17.78 -13.39
N VAL A 87 27.66 17.46 -12.25
CA VAL A 87 26.22 17.42 -12.04
C VAL A 87 25.76 18.75 -11.47
N ARG A 88 24.58 19.23 -11.89
CA ARG A 88 24.00 20.47 -11.36
C ARG A 88 23.81 20.35 -9.84
N PRO A 89 24.01 21.43 -9.07
CA PRO A 89 23.88 21.39 -7.60
C PRO A 89 22.50 20.92 -7.13
N GLU A 90 21.44 21.21 -7.88
CA GLU A 90 20.07 20.77 -7.59
C GLU A 90 19.92 19.24 -7.56
N ASP A 91 20.55 18.54 -8.50
CA ASP A 91 20.48 17.07 -8.58
C ASP A 91 21.19 16.39 -7.40
N ARG A 92 22.23 17.04 -6.85
CA ARG A 92 22.90 16.57 -5.63
C ARG A 92 21.97 16.65 -4.43
N TYR A 93 21.21 17.74 -4.30
CA TYR A 93 20.22 17.91 -3.23
C TYR A 93 19.15 16.81 -3.27
N TYR A 94 18.58 16.53 -4.45
CA TYR A 94 17.58 15.46 -4.58
C TYR A 94 18.14 14.07 -4.26
N THR A 95 19.37 13.78 -4.67
CA THR A 95 20.01 12.49 -4.37
C THR A 95 20.25 12.34 -2.86
N LEU A 96 20.70 13.39 -2.18
CA LEU A 96 20.87 13.39 -0.71
C LEU A 96 19.53 13.26 0.01
N LEU A 97 18.47 13.91 -0.47
CA LEU A 97 17.13 13.78 0.07
C LEU A 97 16.61 12.33 -0.05
N VAL A 98 16.78 11.70 -1.22
CA VAL A 98 16.44 10.29 -1.43
C VAL A 98 17.23 9.40 -0.48
N LEU A 99 18.54 9.61 -0.35
CA LEU A 99 19.38 8.85 0.57
C LEU A 99 18.90 9.01 2.02
N ALA A 100 18.55 10.21 2.45
CA ALA A 100 18.04 10.48 3.80
C ALA A 100 16.71 9.74 4.05
N VAL A 101 15.75 9.81 3.12
CA VAL A 101 14.45 9.11 3.24
C VAL A 101 14.64 7.59 3.28
N VAL A 102 15.49 7.04 2.42
CA VAL A 102 15.76 5.60 2.36
C VAL A 102 16.51 5.13 3.61
N THR A 103 17.46 5.92 4.12
CA THR A 103 18.19 5.63 5.36
C THR A 103 17.24 5.64 6.56
N LEU A 104 16.34 6.63 6.64
CA LEU A 104 15.30 6.66 7.66
C LEU A 104 14.39 5.42 7.57
N GLY A 105 14.00 5.04 6.34
CA GLY A 105 13.19 3.85 6.08
C GLY A 105 13.88 2.54 6.47
N ALA A 106 15.21 2.46 6.42
CA ALA A 106 15.97 1.31 6.91
C ALA A 106 16.20 1.37 8.43
N TYR A 107 16.45 2.55 8.98
CA TYR A 107 16.74 2.77 10.41
C TYR A 107 15.59 2.33 11.32
N VAL A 108 14.35 2.69 10.96
CA VAL A 108 13.18 2.42 11.80
C VAL A 108 12.92 0.91 12.01
N PRO A 109 12.84 0.04 10.99
CA PRO A 109 12.66 -1.39 11.19
C PRO A 109 13.85 -2.06 11.89
N LEU A 110 15.08 -1.56 11.66
CA LEU A 110 16.30 -2.13 12.26
C LEU A 110 16.42 -1.86 13.76
N LEU A 111 16.21 -0.62 14.21
CA LEU A 111 16.45 -0.23 15.59
C LEU A 111 15.19 -0.15 16.45
N HIS A 112 14.03 0.04 15.83
CA HIS A 112 12.76 0.23 16.51
C HIS A 112 11.70 -0.74 15.98
N SER A 113 12.06 -2.03 15.83
CA SER A 113 11.21 -3.07 15.24
C SER A 113 9.81 -3.14 15.85
N HIS A 114 9.67 -3.03 17.18
CA HIS A 114 8.36 -3.03 17.83
C HIS A 114 7.50 -1.80 17.48
N PHE A 115 8.10 -0.62 17.42
CA PHE A 115 7.41 0.59 16.97
C PHE A 115 7.03 0.51 15.49
N TYR A 116 7.95 0.01 14.65
CA TYR A 116 7.72 -0.21 13.23
C TYR A 116 6.54 -1.13 13.01
N LEU A 117 6.54 -2.34 13.58
CA LEU A 117 5.46 -3.31 13.41
C LEU A 117 4.11 -2.72 13.86
N ARG A 118 4.07 -2.01 14.99
CA ARG A 118 2.84 -1.38 15.49
C ARG A 118 2.28 -0.29 14.56
N ASN A 119 3.13 0.40 13.82
CA ASN A 119 2.78 1.57 13.01
C ASN A 119 2.96 1.34 11.50
N ARG A 120 3.31 0.12 11.09
CA ARG A 120 3.72 -0.25 9.73
C ARG A 120 2.70 0.17 8.68
N THR A 121 1.42 -0.02 8.97
CA THR A 121 0.30 0.22 8.04
C THR A 121 0.19 1.67 7.57
N TRP A 122 0.59 2.66 8.37
CA TRP A 122 0.60 4.07 7.96
C TRP A 122 2.01 4.58 7.70
N LEU A 123 3.00 4.13 8.49
CA LEU A 123 4.37 4.60 8.40
C LEU A 123 5.01 4.23 7.07
N LEU A 124 4.79 3.00 6.60
CA LEU A 124 5.40 2.51 5.37
C LEU A 124 4.85 3.25 4.13
N PRO A 125 3.52 3.41 3.94
CA PRO A 125 2.99 4.28 2.89
C PRO A 125 3.54 5.70 2.95
N VAL A 126 3.60 6.32 4.14
CA VAL A 126 4.11 7.71 4.28
C VAL A 126 5.56 7.81 3.82
N LEU A 127 6.44 6.93 4.30
CA LEU A 127 7.86 6.93 3.89
C LEU A 127 8.03 6.73 2.38
N ARG A 128 7.22 5.86 1.77
CA ARG A 128 7.24 5.62 0.33
C ARG A 128 6.69 6.78 -0.49
N THR A 129 5.60 7.40 -0.04
CA THR A 129 5.05 8.59 -0.68
C THR A 129 6.05 9.74 -0.64
N LEU A 130 6.75 9.93 0.49
CA LEU A 130 7.82 10.92 0.60
C LEU A 130 8.97 10.63 -0.38
N LEU A 131 9.32 9.36 -0.56
CA LEU A 131 10.30 8.96 -1.57
C LEU A 131 9.81 9.30 -2.98
N LEU A 132 8.58 8.95 -3.34
CA LEU A 132 7.98 9.20 -4.66
C LEU A 132 7.72 10.68 -4.95
N ALA A 133 7.58 11.51 -3.92
CA ALA A 133 7.40 12.95 -4.05
C ALA A 133 8.67 13.68 -4.52
N VAL A 134 9.84 13.02 -4.52
CA VAL A 134 11.08 13.64 -4.97
C VAL A 134 10.99 13.99 -6.46
N PRO A 135 11.21 15.26 -6.87
CA PRO A 135 11.05 15.72 -8.25
C PRO A 135 11.85 14.93 -9.29
N SER A 136 13.03 14.41 -8.91
CA SER A 136 13.88 13.59 -9.79
C SER A 136 13.26 12.25 -10.20
N ILE A 137 12.21 11.79 -9.50
CA ILE A 137 11.46 10.59 -9.88
C ILE A 137 10.45 10.90 -10.99
N ARG A 138 10.01 12.16 -11.13
CA ARG A 138 8.90 12.56 -12.00
C ARG A 138 9.32 13.08 -13.38
N ARG A 139 10.63 13.16 -13.64
CA ARG A 139 11.19 13.79 -14.85
C ARG A 139 12.06 12.80 -15.64
N ALA A 140 11.96 12.88 -16.96
CA ALA A 140 12.90 12.29 -17.89
C ALA A 140 14.28 12.98 -17.79
N GLY A 141 15.33 12.32 -18.28
CA GLY A 141 16.69 12.86 -18.32
C GLY A 141 17.43 12.92 -16.97
N VAL A 142 16.88 12.35 -15.90
CA VAL A 142 17.50 12.38 -14.55
C VAL A 142 17.54 11.02 -13.87
N GLY A 143 18.70 10.70 -13.30
CA GLY A 143 18.94 9.45 -12.58
C GLY A 143 18.59 8.23 -13.44
N THR A 144 17.63 7.45 -12.97
CA THR A 144 17.22 6.17 -13.58
C THR A 144 16.45 6.34 -14.89
N SER A 145 15.89 7.52 -15.19
CA SER A 145 15.22 7.80 -16.47
C SER A 145 16.21 8.05 -17.62
N LEU A 146 17.52 8.19 -17.34
CA LEU A 146 18.57 8.22 -18.37
C LEU A 146 18.66 6.93 -19.17
N LEU A 147 18.11 5.82 -18.65
CA LEU A 147 17.97 4.58 -19.39
C LEU A 147 17.09 4.74 -20.66
N LEU A 148 16.18 5.71 -20.66
CA LEU A 148 15.30 6.00 -21.80
C LEU A 148 16.03 6.73 -22.94
N GLU A 149 17.24 7.22 -22.70
CA GLU A 149 18.09 7.82 -23.75
C GLU A 149 18.85 6.77 -24.56
N GLN A 150 18.60 5.48 -24.34
CA GLN A 150 19.17 4.44 -25.17
C GLN A 150 18.38 4.29 -26.48
N PRO A 151 19.03 3.99 -27.61
CA PRO A 151 18.32 3.69 -28.85
C PRO A 151 17.53 2.37 -28.71
N ALA A 152 16.35 2.32 -29.34
CA ALA A 152 15.53 1.12 -29.37
C ALA A 152 16.25 -0.03 -30.09
N ARG A 153 16.07 -1.26 -29.60
CA ARG A 153 16.76 -2.45 -30.11
C ARG A 153 15.86 -3.26 -31.04
N PRO A 154 16.34 -3.71 -32.21
CA PRO A 154 15.54 -4.51 -33.14
C PRO A 154 15.25 -5.93 -32.59
N GLY A 155 14.25 -6.59 -33.19
CA GLY A 155 13.86 -7.97 -32.84
C GLY A 155 13.03 -8.10 -31.55
N TRP A 156 12.57 -9.31 -31.25
CA TRP A 156 11.73 -9.60 -30.09
C TRP A 156 12.51 -9.53 -28.76
N ARG A 157 13.76 -10.00 -28.75
CA ARG A 157 14.66 -9.85 -27.58
C ARG A 157 14.92 -8.38 -27.28
N GLY A 158 15.12 -7.58 -28.33
CA GLY A 158 15.21 -6.13 -28.24
C GLY A 158 13.94 -5.53 -27.65
N ALA A 159 12.75 -5.95 -28.11
CA ALA A 159 11.48 -5.47 -27.55
C ALA A 159 11.32 -5.77 -26.06
N VAL A 160 11.69 -6.97 -25.59
CA VAL A 160 11.66 -7.31 -24.15
C VAL A 160 12.66 -6.47 -23.37
N SER A 161 13.88 -6.30 -23.90
CA SER A 161 14.90 -5.44 -23.29
C SER A 161 14.40 -3.99 -23.19
N ASP A 162 13.82 -3.46 -24.26
CA ASP A 162 13.28 -2.10 -24.32
C ASP A 162 12.11 -1.95 -23.35
N LEU A 163 11.24 -2.96 -23.19
CA LEU A 163 10.15 -2.93 -22.22
C LEU A 163 10.66 -2.86 -20.78
N VAL A 164 11.70 -3.64 -20.43
CA VAL A 164 12.34 -3.58 -19.11
C VAL A 164 13.02 -2.22 -18.90
N THR A 165 13.72 -1.71 -19.91
CA THR A 165 14.35 -0.38 -19.90
C THR A 165 13.30 0.72 -19.69
N VAL A 166 12.19 0.68 -20.42
CA VAL A 166 11.07 1.63 -20.29
C VAL A 166 10.49 1.54 -18.90
N SER A 167 10.19 0.35 -18.39
CA SER A 167 9.60 0.15 -17.04
C SER A 167 10.54 0.60 -15.91
N ALA A 168 11.85 0.50 -16.11
CA ALA A 168 12.86 1.00 -15.17
C ALA A 168 13.04 2.52 -15.26
N GLY A 169 12.88 3.09 -16.47
CA GLY A 169 13.08 4.50 -16.75
C GLY A 169 11.86 5.38 -16.44
N ASP A 170 10.66 4.86 -16.70
CA ASP A 170 9.36 5.51 -16.43
C ASP A 170 8.95 5.44 -14.95
N LYS A 171 9.70 4.65 -14.17
CA LYS A 171 9.57 4.44 -12.72
C LYS A 171 8.37 3.62 -12.29
N VAL A 172 7.65 2.94 -13.18
CA VAL A 172 6.54 2.06 -12.80
C VAL A 172 7.01 0.86 -11.97
N LEU A 173 8.25 0.40 -12.18
CA LEU A 173 8.83 -0.69 -11.40
C LEU A 173 8.94 -0.34 -9.91
N LEU A 174 9.01 0.94 -9.55
CA LEU A 174 9.14 1.35 -8.16
C LEU A 174 7.87 1.05 -7.33
N PRO A 175 6.66 1.54 -7.68
CA PRO A 175 5.43 1.13 -7.01
C PRO A 175 5.13 -0.37 -7.18
N ALA A 176 5.45 -0.97 -8.34
CA ALA A 176 5.25 -2.40 -8.57
C ALA A 176 6.05 -3.27 -7.59
N THR A 177 7.36 -3.00 -7.47
CA THR A 177 8.24 -3.72 -6.52
C THR A 177 7.89 -3.43 -5.07
N GLN A 178 7.43 -2.21 -4.75
CA GLN A 178 6.95 -1.87 -3.41
C GLN A 178 5.76 -2.74 -2.98
N GLY A 179 4.88 -3.11 -3.91
CA GLY A 179 3.78 -4.03 -3.63
C GLY A 179 4.14 -5.50 -3.59
N LEU A 180 5.19 -5.90 -4.30
CA LEU A 180 5.75 -7.25 -4.19
C LEU A 180 6.48 -7.46 -2.85
N ILE A 181 7.23 -6.46 -2.40
CA ILE A 181 8.07 -6.56 -1.21
C ILE A 181 7.25 -6.32 0.07
N SER A 182 6.27 -5.42 0.03
CA SER A 182 5.49 -5.08 1.21
C SER A 182 4.01 -5.24 0.97
N ILE A 183 3.50 -6.33 1.50
CA ILE A 183 2.08 -6.62 1.55
C ILE A 183 1.45 -5.66 2.56
N LEU A 184 0.60 -4.77 2.07
CA LEU A 184 -0.18 -3.82 2.85
C LEU A 184 -1.64 -4.30 2.91
N PRO A 185 -2.38 -4.04 4.00
CA PRO A 185 -3.82 -4.23 4.02
C PRO A 185 -4.51 -3.46 2.88
N PRO A 186 -5.51 -4.03 2.18
CA PRO A 186 -6.14 -3.41 1.02
C PRO A 186 -6.58 -1.96 1.22
N HIS A 187 -7.19 -1.63 2.37
CA HIS A 187 -7.63 -0.28 2.72
C HIS A 187 -6.48 0.74 2.82
N THR A 188 -5.25 0.29 3.12
CA THR A 188 -4.05 1.15 3.08
C THR A 188 -3.35 1.09 1.74
N ALA A 189 -3.39 -0.07 1.07
CA ALA A 189 -2.77 -0.32 -0.21
C ALA A 189 -3.43 0.53 -1.32
N VAL A 190 -4.75 0.56 -1.40
CA VAL A 190 -5.51 1.32 -2.41
C VAL A 190 -5.14 2.80 -2.41
N PRO A 191 -5.29 3.56 -1.30
CA PRO A 191 -4.94 4.98 -1.31
C PRO A 191 -3.44 5.20 -1.55
N PHE A 192 -2.59 4.30 -1.06
CA PHE A 192 -1.15 4.37 -1.30
C PHE A 192 -0.81 4.22 -2.79
N TYR A 193 -1.26 3.16 -3.46
CA TYR A 193 -0.94 2.92 -4.87
C TYR A 193 -1.60 3.93 -5.80
N ILE A 194 -2.79 4.44 -5.46
CA ILE A 194 -3.39 5.58 -6.18
C ILE A 194 -2.48 6.80 -6.04
N THR A 195 -2.04 7.13 -4.83
CA THR A 195 -1.14 8.27 -4.60
C THR A 195 0.20 8.09 -5.33
N ALA A 196 0.78 6.89 -5.26
CA ALA A 196 2.02 6.55 -5.95
C ALA A 196 1.87 6.71 -7.47
N MET A 197 0.80 6.18 -8.04
CA MET A 197 0.45 6.32 -9.46
C MET A 197 0.31 7.80 -9.84
N LEU A 198 -0.41 8.61 -9.06
CA LEU A 198 -0.60 10.03 -9.36
C LEU A 198 0.72 10.81 -9.30
N LEU A 199 1.60 10.46 -8.37
CA LEU A 199 2.93 11.07 -8.26
C LEU A 199 3.84 10.70 -9.43
N THR A 200 3.78 9.46 -9.90
CA THR A 200 4.61 8.96 -11.01
C THR A 200 3.92 9.01 -12.38
N TRP A 201 2.75 9.63 -12.48
CA TRP A 201 1.96 9.60 -13.71
C TRP A 201 2.75 10.17 -14.90
N PRO A 202 2.84 9.45 -16.04
CA PRO A 202 3.51 9.93 -17.25
C PRO A 202 2.63 11.00 -17.90
N GLY A 203 2.80 12.27 -17.48
CA GLY A 203 2.18 13.43 -18.12
C GLY A 203 3.14 14.15 -19.07
N ARG A 204 2.66 15.10 -19.88
CA ARG A 204 3.51 15.88 -20.82
C ARG A 204 4.73 16.51 -20.15
N ALA A 205 4.55 17.08 -18.96
CA ALA A 205 5.62 17.71 -18.19
C ALA A 205 6.74 16.75 -17.75
N SER A 206 6.50 15.43 -17.82
CA SER A 206 7.53 14.42 -17.51
C SER A 206 8.59 14.29 -18.61
N GLY A 207 8.24 14.59 -19.87
CA GLY A 207 9.13 14.47 -21.02
C GLY A 207 9.42 13.03 -21.49
N TYR A 208 8.77 12.00 -20.92
CA TYR A 208 9.08 10.61 -21.26
C TYR A 208 8.90 10.27 -22.75
N CYS A 209 7.85 10.78 -23.39
CA CYS A 209 7.60 10.53 -24.82
C CYS A 209 8.61 11.23 -25.75
N GLY A 210 9.37 12.21 -25.25
CA GLY A 210 10.43 12.89 -25.99
C GLY A 210 11.80 12.22 -25.91
N THR A 211 11.93 11.14 -25.14
CA THR A 211 13.21 10.42 -24.97
C THR A 211 13.64 9.67 -26.22
N GLN A 212 14.94 9.38 -26.37
CA GLN A 212 15.46 8.72 -27.57
C GLN A 212 14.79 7.35 -27.85
N ILE A 213 14.51 6.55 -26.82
CA ILE A 213 13.86 5.25 -27.01
C ILE A 213 12.42 5.38 -27.50
N MET A 214 11.67 6.38 -27.01
CA MET A 214 10.24 6.57 -27.31
C MET A 214 10.03 7.27 -28.66
N THR A 215 10.98 8.12 -29.06
CA THR A 215 10.95 8.79 -30.37
C THR A 215 11.44 7.90 -31.51
N SER A 216 12.06 6.76 -31.21
CA SER A 216 12.48 5.78 -32.23
C SER A 216 11.29 5.25 -33.05
N PRO A 217 11.40 5.15 -34.39
CA PRO A 217 10.33 4.62 -35.24
C PRO A 217 9.95 3.17 -34.88
N LEU A 218 10.90 2.37 -34.37
CA LEU A 218 10.64 1.00 -33.92
C LEU A 218 9.71 0.97 -32.70
N THR A 219 9.96 1.83 -31.72
CA THR A 219 9.14 1.92 -30.51
C THR A 219 7.76 2.48 -30.84
N ARG A 220 7.68 3.51 -31.69
CA ARG A 220 6.39 4.04 -32.17
C ARG A 220 5.54 2.97 -32.84
N ALA A 221 6.12 2.19 -33.75
CA ALA A 221 5.41 1.08 -34.39
C ALA A 221 4.91 0.03 -33.39
N ARG A 222 5.69 -0.27 -32.33
CA ARG A 222 5.27 -1.19 -31.26
C ARG A 222 4.16 -0.60 -30.40
N VAL A 223 4.23 0.68 -30.05
CA VAL A 223 3.20 1.38 -29.28
C VAL A 223 1.89 1.44 -30.06
N VAL A 224 1.93 1.73 -31.36
CA VAL A 224 0.74 1.71 -32.23
C VAL A 224 0.13 0.31 -32.27
N ARG A 225 0.94 -0.75 -32.42
CA ARG A 225 0.44 -2.13 -32.38
C ARG A 225 -0.17 -2.48 -31.02
N LEU A 226 0.47 -2.10 -29.92
CA LEU A 226 -0.07 -2.30 -28.58
C LEU A 226 -1.39 -1.55 -28.41
N ALA A 227 -1.46 -0.29 -28.83
CA ALA A 227 -2.69 0.50 -28.80
C ALA A 227 -3.81 -0.18 -29.59
N SER A 228 -3.55 -0.60 -30.82
CA SER A 228 -4.55 -1.31 -31.65
C SER A 228 -5.02 -2.63 -31.02
N LEU A 229 -4.12 -3.35 -30.34
CA LEU A 229 -4.48 -4.56 -29.62
C LEU A 229 -5.35 -4.22 -28.40
N LEU A 230 -5.03 -3.16 -27.66
CA LEU A 230 -5.79 -2.72 -26.49
C LEU A 230 -7.15 -2.16 -26.89
N ASP A 231 -7.25 -1.42 -27.99
CA ASP A 231 -8.51 -0.97 -28.58
C ASP A 231 -9.36 -2.22 -28.93
N ALA A 232 -8.83 -3.17 -29.69
CA ALA A 232 -9.53 -4.41 -30.05
C ALA A 232 -9.92 -5.29 -28.86
N LEU A 233 -9.08 -5.32 -27.80
CA LEU A 233 -9.41 -6.02 -26.56
C LEU A 233 -10.47 -5.28 -25.74
N SER A 234 -10.62 -3.97 -25.91
CA SER A 234 -11.67 -3.19 -25.23
C SER A 234 -12.99 -3.14 -26.01
N ASP A 235 -12.97 -3.36 -27.33
CA ASP A 235 -14.16 -3.27 -28.19
C ASP A 235 -15.35 -4.13 -27.76
N PRO A 236 -15.20 -5.40 -27.31
CA PRO A 236 -16.37 -6.18 -26.90
C PRO A 236 -17.02 -5.62 -25.62
N LEU A 237 -16.28 -4.84 -24.83
CA LEU A 237 -16.84 -4.09 -23.70
C LEU A 237 -17.65 -2.89 -24.19
N VAL A 238 -17.17 -2.24 -25.25
CA VAL A 238 -17.88 -1.13 -25.89
C VAL A 238 -19.17 -1.63 -26.51
N LEU A 239 -19.17 -2.77 -27.22
CA LEU A 239 -20.39 -3.35 -27.79
C LEU A 239 -21.46 -3.69 -26.74
N ILE A 240 -21.05 -4.17 -25.55
CA ILE A 240 -22.00 -4.41 -24.45
C ILE A 240 -22.48 -3.09 -23.85
N ALA A 241 -21.59 -2.10 -23.72
CA ALA A 241 -21.91 -0.79 -23.19
C ALA A 241 -22.82 0.01 -24.14
N ASP A 242 -22.62 -0.07 -25.45
CA ASP A 242 -23.34 0.70 -26.46
C ASP A 242 -24.84 0.38 -26.48
N ALA A 243 -25.19 -0.89 -26.24
CA ALA A 243 -26.59 -1.32 -26.12
C ALA A 243 -27.33 -0.62 -24.96
N GLU A 244 -26.62 -0.25 -23.89
CA GLU A 244 -27.15 0.54 -22.78
C GLU A 244 -26.88 2.04 -22.94
N ALA A 245 -25.81 2.39 -23.67
CA ALA A 245 -25.36 3.76 -23.87
C ALA A 245 -26.31 4.55 -24.75
N ASP A 246 -27.03 3.95 -25.71
CA ASP A 246 -28.04 4.68 -26.48
C ASP A 246 -29.16 5.21 -25.57
N ALA A 247 -29.54 4.45 -24.54
CA ALA A 247 -30.50 4.89 -23.53
C ALA A 247 -29.88 5.94 -22.58
N ALA A 248 -28.64 5.73 -22.13
CA ALA A 248 -27.95 6.64 -21.23
C ALA A 248 -27.47 7.94 -21.92
N ALA A 249 -27.19 7.93 -23.22
CA ALA A 249 -26.75 9.09 -23.99
C ALA A 249 -27.89 10.10 -24.18
N ALA A 250 -29.14 9.62 -24.25
CA ALA A 250 -30.32 10.47 -24.19
C ALA A 250 -30.45 11.18 -22.83
N GLU A 251 -30.03 10.53 -21.74
CA GLU A 251 -30.07 11.08 -20.38
C GLU A 251 -28.83 11.95 -20.07
N PHE A 252 -27.67 11.64 -20.64
CA PHE A 252 -26.37 12.26 -20.36
C PHE A 252 -25.60 12.65 -21.63
N PRO A 253 -26.06 13.67 -22.38
CA PRO A 253 -25.44 14.07 -23.66
C PRO A 253 -23.98 14.52 -23.52
N ALA A 254 -23.58 15.04 -22.34
CA ALA A 254 -22.19 15.40 -22.08
C ALA A 254 -21.25 14.19 -22.02
N ALA A 255 -21.72 13.04 -21.53
CA ALA A 255 -20.94 11.81 -21.50
C ALA A 255 -20.78 11.23 -22.91
N ALA A 256 -21.84 11.28 -23.72
CA ALA A 256 -21.79 10.88 -25.13
C ALA A 256 -20.83 11.76 -25.95
N ALA A 257 -20.85 13.08 -25.75
CA ALA A 257 -19.89 13.99 -26.38
C ALA A 257 -18.45 13.70 -25.96
N ALA A 258 -18.21 13.36 -24.69
CA ALA A 258 -16.88 12.95 -24.20
C ALA A 258 -16.41 11.62 -24.82
N ALA A 259 -17.31 10.66 -25.02
CA ALA A 259 -17.02 9.39 -25.69
C ALA A 259 -16.75 9.58 -27.20
N ALA A 260 -17.54 10.39 -27.89
CA ALA A 260 -17.31 10.74 -29.30
C ALA A 260 -15.96 11.47 -29.46
N ALA A 261 -15.65 12.39 -28.55
CA ALA A 261 -14.32 12.97 -28.49
C ALA A 261 -13.28 11.88 -28.28
N ALA A 262 -13.49 10.89 -27.39
CA ALA A 262 -12.57 9.78 -27.10
C ALA A 262 -12.18 8.96 -28.34
N ALA A 263 -13.05 8.90 -29.35
CA ALA A 263 -12.85 8.22 -30.62
C ALA A 263 -12.05 9.03 -31.66
N ALA A 264 -11.82 10.33 -31.44
CA ALA A 264 -11.01 11.15 -32.33
C ALA A 264 -9.58 10.58 -32.49
N PRO A 265 -8.97 10.69 -33.69
CA PRO A 265 -7.63 10.18 -33.94
C PRO A 265 -6.64 10.78 -32.94
N ARG A 266 -5.92 9.90 -32.24
CA ARG A 266 -4.97 10.28 -31.20
C ARG A 266 -3.65 10.69 -31.85
N SER A 267 -3.04 11.76 -31.36
CA SER A 267 -1.68 12.13 -31.77
C SER A 267 -0.66 11.06 -31.30
N GLU A 268 0.54 11.02 -31.92
CA GLU A 268 1.59 10.08 -31.51
C GLU A 268 1.99 10.26 -30.03
N GLU A 269 2.03 11.52 -29.56
CA GLU A 269 2.32 11.83 -28.16
C GLU A 269 1.21 11.30 -27.23
N GLU A 270 -0.06 11.50 -27.59
CA GLU A 270 -1.20 10.98 -26.82
C GLU A 270 -1.20 9.45 -26.75
N LEU A 271 -0.90 8.76 -27.86
CA LEU A 271 -0.76 7.31 -27.87
C LEU A 271 0.37 6.83 -26.96
N CYS A 272 1.51 7.53 -26.97
CA CYS A 272 2.62 7.24 -26.07
C CYS A 272 2.22 7.42 -24.59
N LEU A 273 1.60 8.55 -24.24
CA LEU A 273 1.16 8.84 -22.87
C LEU A 273 0.06 7.86 -22.41
N ALA A 274 -0.89 7.52 -23.30
CA ALA A 274 -1.92 6.53 -23.01
C ALA A 274 -1.30 5.15 -22.75
N ALA A 275 -0.37 4.69 -23.59
CA ALA A 275 0.30 3.41 -23.41
C ALA A 275 1.09 3.36 -22.09
N LEU A 276 1.86 4.40 -21.78
CA LEU A 276 2.58 4.49 -20.51
C LEU A 276 1.63 4.59 -19.30
N GLY A 277 0.52 5.32 -19.44
CA GLY A 277 -0.50 5.47 -18.41
C GLY A 277 -1.22 4.16 -18.12
N TRP A 278 -1.59 3.41 -19.16
CA TRP A 278 -2.13 2.06 -19.03
C TRP A 278 -1.13 1.12 -18.34
N TRP A 279 0.15 1.19 -18.73
CA TRP A 279 1.22 0.42 -18.11
C TRP A 279 1.36 0.74 -16.60
N HIS A 280 1.25 2.02 -16.24
CA HIS A 280 1.23 2.47 -14.84
C HIS A 280 0.01 1.98 -14.05
N LEU A 281 -1.18 2.01 -14.65
CA LEU A 281 -2.38 1.47 -14.02
C LEU A 281 -2.29 -0.05 -13.84
N ALA A 282 -1.80 -0.77 -14.84
CA ALA A 282 -1.67 -2.21 -14.79
C ALA A 282 -0.60 -2.66 -13.78
N LEU A 283 0.63 -2.17 -13.90
CA LEU A 283 1.76 -2.62 -13.08
C LEU A 283 1.93 -1.84 -11.77
N GLY A 284 1.68 -0.54 -11.77
CA GLY A 284 1.89 0.32 -10.60
C GLY A 284 0.71 0.34 -9.62
N LEU A 285 -0.49 -0.01 -10.08
CA LEU A 285 -1.71 -0.01 -9.26
C LEU A 285 -2.34 -1.41 -9.13
N LEU A 286 -2.79 -1.99 -10.24
CA LEU A 286 -3.59 -3.23 -10.19
C LEU A 286 -2.78 -4.45 -9.74
N LEU A 287 -1.59 -4.67 -10.28
CA LEU A 287 -0.75 -5.80 -9.90
C LEU A 287 -0.44 -5.82 -8.38
N PRO A 288 0.06 -4.73 -7.76
CA PRO A 288 0.23 -4.63 -6.31
C PRO A 288 -1.04 -4.89 -5.51
N LEU A 289 -2.20 -4.42 -5.99
CA LEU A 289 -3.48 -4.64 -5.32
C LEU A 289 -3.92 -6.11 -5.38
N LEU A 290 -3.73 -6.78 -6.52
CA LEU A 290 -4.01 -8.21 -6.66
C LEU A 290 -3.10 -9.05 -5.78
N ILE A 291 -1.81 -8.72 -5.71
CA ILE A 291 -0.85 -9.37 -4.81
C ILE A 291 -1.27 -9.15 -3.36
N SER A 292 -1.62 -7.92 -2.99
CA SER A 292 -2.06 -7.58 -1.64
C SER A 292 -3.33 -8.35 -1.28
N ALA A 293 -4.34 -8.38 -2.15
CA ALA A 293 -5.59 -9.11 -1.90
C ALA A 293 -5.40 -10.63 -1.81
N ARG A 294 -4.51 -11.20 -2.64
CA ARG A 294 -4.23 -12.64 -2.64
C ARG A 294 -3.42 -13.09 -1.42
N HIS A 295 -2.43 -12.28 -1.04
CA HIS A 295 -1.45 -12.65 -0.03
C HIS A 295 -1.68 -12.01 1.33
N HIS A 296 -2.76 -11.25 1.53
CA HIS A 296 -3.12 -10.71 2.83
C HIS A 296 -4.08 -11.68 3.54
N PRO A 297 -3.61 -12.57 4.42
CA PRO A 297 -4.51 -13.35 5.23
C PRO A 297 -5.03 -12.36 6.28
N SER A 298 -6.34 -12.14 6.29
CA SER A 298 -7.04 -11.37 7.33
C SER A 298 -6.68 -11.84 8.76
N ALA A 299 -6.11 -13.04 8.90
CA ALA A 299 -5.58 -13.60 10.14
C ALA A 299 -4.16 -13.10 10.55
N LEU A 300 -3.31 -12.66 9.64
CA LEU A 300 -1.91 -12.31 9.98
C LEU A 300 -1.75 -10.95 10.67
N TRP A 301 -2.73 -10.05 10.54
CA TRP A 301 -2.58 -8.66 10.98
C TRP A 301 -3.75 -8.18 11.84
N ARG A 302 -4.05 -8.93 12.92
CA ARG A 302 -4.75 -8.32 14.05
C ARG A 302 -3.70 -7.70 14.98
N PRO A 303 -3.73 -6.38 15.25
CA PRO A 303 -2.86 -5.82 16.27
C PRO A 303 -3.08 -6.61 17.56
N PRO A 304 -2.01 -6.97 18.30
CA PRO A 304 -2.16 -7.72 19.54
C PRO A 304 -3.20 -6.99 20.39
N PRO A 305 -4.23 -7.68 20.91
CA PRO A 305 -5.23 -7.05 21.74
C PRO A 305 -4.45 -6.28 22.81
N ARG A 306 -4.70 -4.97 22.93
CA ARG A 306 -4.07 -4.14 23.97
C ARG A 306 -4.26 -4.94 25.23
N GLY A 307 -3.16 -5.51 25.76
CA GLY A 307 -3.21 -6.40 26.90
C GLY A 307 -4.10 -5.70 27.89
N GLY A 308 -5.26 -6.31 28.17
CA GLY A 308 -6.19 -5.80 29.15
C GLY A 308 -5.42 -5.89 30.44
N GLY A 309 -4.65 -4.85 30.74
CA GLY A 309 -3.92 -4.74 31.97
C GLY A 309 -5.01 -4.78 33.01
N GLY A 310 -5.17 -5.94 33.66
CA GLY A 310 -5.99 -6.12 34.85
C GLY A 310 -5.47 -5.31 36.03
N GLY A 311 -4.79 -4.19 35.77
CA GLY A 311 -4.53 -3.16 36.75
C GLY A 311 -5.87 -2.52 37.04
N GLY A 312 -6.42 -2.89 38.19
CA GLY A 312 -7.61 -2.29 38.75
C GLY A 312 -7.57 -0.78 38.55
N ALA A 313 -8.61 -0.27 37.90
CA ALA A 313 -8.85 1.15 37.78
C ALA A 313 -9.04 1.70 39.20
N SER A 314 -7.92 2.02 39.86
CA SER A 314 -7.89 3.06 40.87
C SER A 314 -8.47 4.29 40.19
N ALA A 315 -9.61 4.74 40.71
CA ALA A 315 -10.44 5.82 40.22
C ALA A 315 -9.74 7.17 40.37
N GLY A 316 -8.57 7.32 39.75
CA GLY A 316 -7.94 8.61 39.52
C GLY A 316 -8.81 9.35 38.52
N ALA A 317 -9.69 10.21 39.02
CA ALA A 317 -10.52 11.16 38.27
C ALA A 317 -9.68 12.26 37.58
N GLY A 318 -8.56 11.87 36.97
CA GLY A 318 -7.76 12.72 36.12
C GLY A 318 -8.53 13.00 34.84
N THR A 319 -8.59 14.28 34.48
CA THR A 319 -9.21 14.84 33.28
C THR A 319 -8.52 14.32 32.01
N GLU A 320 -8.71 13.04 31.70
CA GLU A 320 -8.25 12.51 30.43
C GLU A 320 -8.93 13.32 29.31
N PRO A 321 -8.16 13.97 28.42
CA PRO A 321 -8.68 14.96 27.51
C PRO A 321 -9.79 14.34 26.65
N ARG A 322 -10.93 15.02 26.54
CA ARG A 322 -12.13 14.58 25.79
C ARG A 322 -11.80 13.97 24.42
N ARG A 323 -10.75 14.47 23.75
CA ARG A 323 -10.23 13.97 22.47
C ARG A 323 -9.80 12.49 22.52
N LYS A 324 -9.13 12.03 23.58
CA LYS A 324 -8.73 10.62 23.75
C LYS A 324 -9.97 9.71 23.88
N ARG A 325 -10.97 10.13 24.68
CA ARG A 325 -12.22 9.38 24.85
C ARG A 325 -13.01 9.29 23.55
N TRP A 326 -13.06 10.38 22.77
CA TRP A 326 -13.73 10.38 21.46
C TRP A 326 -13.07 9.40 20.49
N TRP A 327 -11.73 9.45 20.36
CA TRP A 327 -10.99 8.52 19.51
C TRP A 327 -11.15 7.06 19.94
N ALA A 328 -11.10 6.79 21.24
CA ALA A 328 -11.30 5.43 21.78
C ALA A 328 -12.69 4.86 21.41
N ARG A 329 -13.74 5.70 21.36
CA ARG A 329 -15.08 5.28 20.94
C ARG A 329 -15.21 5.08 19.42
N GLN A 330 -14.52 5.88 18.61
CA GLN A 330 -14.62 5.81 17.15
C GLN A 330 -13.74 4.70 16.56
N GLN A 331 -12.61 4.37 17.19
CA GLN A 331 -11.67 3.37 16.73
C GLN A 331 -12.33 2.01 16.34
N PRO A 332 -13.21 1.39 17.14
CA PRO A 332 -13.85 0.12 16.75
C PRO A 332 -14.90 0.25 15.64
N ARG A 333 -15.45 1.45 15.41
CA ARG A 333 -16.36 1.69 14.26
C ARG A 333 -15.55 1.82 12.99
N LEU A 334 -14.48 2.60 13.02
CA LEU A 334 -13.57 2.76 11.90
C LEU A 334 -12.94 1.43 11.51
N GLN A 335 -12.46 0.65 12.49
CA GLN A 335 -11.89 -0.68 12.22
C GLN A 335 -12.88 -1.60 11.49
N ARG A 336 -14.13 -1.67 11.95
CA ARG A 336 -15.17 -2.47 11.28
C ARG A 336 -15.47 -2.00 9.85
N LEU A 337 -15.40 -0.69 9.59
CA LEU A 337 -15.57 -0.16 8.24
C LEU A 337 -14.38 -0.54 7.34
N LEU A 338 -13.15 -0.46 7.87
CA LEU A 338 -11.95 -0.88 7.16
C LEU A 338 -11.94 -2.38 6.88
N ASP A 339 -12.31 -3.20 7.87
CA ASP A 339 -12.42 -4.65 7.71
C ASP A 339 -13.47 -5.00 6.63
N ARG A 340 -14.62 -4.31 6.60
CA ARG A 340 -15.63 -4.49 5.53
C ARG A 340 -15.15 -4.02 4.17
N ALA A 341 -14.37 -2.94 4.10
CA ALA A 341 -13.79 -2.47 2.86
C ALA A 341 -12.74 -3.46 2.35
N ASP A 342 -11.91 -4.01 3.24
CA ASP A 342 -10.96 -5.08 2.94
C ASP A 342 -11.70 -6.33 2.46
N ASP A 343 -12.78 -6.75 3.12
CA ASP A 343 -13.59 -7.89 2.71
C ASP A 343 -14.27 -7.64 1.36
N ALA A 344 -14.74 -6.42 1.09
CA ALA A 344 -15.34 -6.05 -0.19
C ALA A 344 -14.30 -6.10 -1.32
N VAL A 345 -13.13 -5.46 -1.13
CA VAL A 345 -12.03 -5.49 -2.08
C VAL A 345 -11.51 -6.91 -2.27
N ALA A 346 -11.34 -7.65 -1.17
CA ALA A 346 -10.95 -9.05 -1.22
C ALA A 346 -12.02 -9.89 -1.91
N SER A 347 -13.32 -9.65 -1.72
CA SER A 347 -14.36 -10.41 -2.44
C SER A 347 -14.43 -10.08 -3.93
N LEU A 348 -14.20 -8.82 -4.30
CA LEU A 348 -14.13 -8.35 -5.68
C LEU A 348 -12.90 -8.94 -6.39
N LEU A 349 -11.75 -8.99 -5.71
CA LEU A 349 -10.48 -9.46 -6.27
C LEU A 349 -10.26 -10.97 -6.08
N ALA A 350 -10.75 -11.54 -4.99
CA ALA A 350 -10.90 -12.95 -4.72
C ALA A 350 -12.31 -13.41 -5.11
N LEU A 351 -12.63 -13.22 -6.40
CA LEU A 351 -13.58 -14.10 -7.07
C LEU A 351 -13.26 -15.55 -6.65
N SER A 352 -14.27 -16.37 -6.39
CA SER A 352 -14.07 -17.73 -5.90
C SER A 352 -13.04 -18.48 -6.77
N PRO A 353 -12.12 -19.28 -6.19
CA PRO A 353 -11.27 -20.17 -6.99
C PRO A 353 -12.08 -21.11 -7.90
N ALA A 354 -13.37 -21.30 -7.61
CA ALA A 354 -14.29 -22.06 -8.44
C ALA A 354 -14.56 -21.47 -9.84
N HIS A 355 -14.25 -20.19 -10.08
CA HIS A 355 -14.59 -19.52 -11.35
C HIS A 355 -13.41 -18.75 -11.97
N PRO A 356 -12.38 -19.45 -12.51
CA PRO A 356 -11.24 -18.81 -13.15
C PRO A 356 -11.63 -18.00 -14.39
N ALA A 357 -12.68 -18.41 -15.12
CA ALA A 357 -13.19 -17.66 -16.27
C ALA A 357 -13.76 -16.29 -15.87
N ALA A 358 -14.52 -16.22 -14.78
CA ALA A 358 -15.04 -14.96 -14.24
C ALA A 358 -13.91 -14.01 -13.81
N LYS A 359 -12.82 -14.54 -13.23
CA LYS A 359 -11.60 -13.77 -12.91
C LYS A 359 -10.96 -13.18 -14.14
N ALA A 360 -10.75 -14.01 -15.15
CA ALA A 360 -10.16 -13.55 -16.40
C ALA A 360 -11.02 -12.45 -17.04
N LEU A 361 -12.35 -12.62 -17.01
CA LEU A 361 -13.29 -11.64 -17.55
C LEU A 361 -13.26 -10.31 -16.77
N VAL A 362 -13.30 -10.33 -15.44
CA VAL A 362 -13.23 -9.11 -14.62
C VAL A 362 -11.87 -8.43 -14.79
N LEU A 363 -10.77 -9.20 -14.81
CA LEU A 363 -9.44 -8.63 -15.01
C LEU A 363 -9.31 -7.99 -16.39
N TRP A 364 -9.81 -8.67 -17.43
CA TRP A 364 -9.85 -8.14 -18.78
C TRP A 364 -10.71 -6.87 -18.87
N TRP A 365 -11.88 -6.85 -18.21
CA TRP A 365 -12.73 -5.66 -18.11
C TRP A 365 -11.99 -4.48 -17.47
N VAL A 366 -11.35 -4.69 -16.32
CA VAL A 366 -10.56 -3.65 -15.63
C VAL A 366 -9.41 -3.14 -16.51
N LEU A 367 -8.69 -4.03 -17.20
CA LEU A 367 -7.61 -3.64 -18.11
C LEU A 367 -8.11 -2.81 -19.30
N GLY A 368 -9.30 -3.12 -19.83
CA GLY A 368 -9.98 -2.33 -20.85
C GLY A 368 -10.38 -0.94 -20.33
N CYS A 369 -10.98 -0.86 -19.14
CA CYS A 369 -11.31 0.42 -18.49
C CYS A 369 -10.06 1.28 -18.25
N PHE A 370 -8.95 0.68 -17.85
CA PHE A 370 -7.69 1.38 -17.68
C PHE A 370 -7.15 1.95 -18.98
N TRP A 371 -7.32 1.24 -20.09
CA TRP A 371 -6.93 1.74 -21.40
C TRP A 371 -7.74 2.99 -21.77
N GLY A 372 -9.07 2.93 -21.64
CA GLY A 372 -9.95 4.09 -21.83
C GLY A 372 -9.58 5.28 -20.92
N LEU A 373 -9.39 5.03 -19.62
CA LEU A 373 -8.99 6.05 -18.65
C LEU A 373 -7.63 6.69 -19.01
N SER A 374 -6.65 5.87 -19.40
CA SER A 374 -5.33 6.37 -19.79
C SER A 374 -5.39 7.26 -21.04
N GLY A 375 -6.21 6.89 -22.03
CA GLY A 375 -6.46 7.70 -23.22
C GLY A 375 -7.14 9.03 -22.90
N ALA A 376 -8.12 9.03 -21.98
CA ALA A 376 -8.76 10.25 -21.52
C ALA A 376 -7.80 11.19 -20.78
N LEU A 377 -6.91 10.65 -19.94
CA LEU A 377 -5.92 11.42 -19.18
C LEU A 377 -4.74 11.92 -20.03
N ALA A 378 -4.47 11.30 -21.19
CA ALA A 378 -3.39 11.70 -22.10
C ALA A 378 -3.70 12.99 -22.89
N ARG A 379 -4.98 13.37 -22.98
CA ARG A 379 -5.43 14.50 -23.80
C ARG A 379 -5.08 15.85 -23.18
N PRO A 380 -4.79 16.88 -24.01
CA PRO A 380 -4.70 18.24 -23.52
C PRO A 380 -6.03 18.68 -22.93
N ARG A 381 -5.95 19.41 -21.81
CA ARG A 381 -7.09 20.14 -21.25
C ARG A 381 -7.16 21.53 -21.85
#